data_AF-A0A935FNZ3-F1
#
_entry.id   AF-A0A935FNZ3-F1
#
_cell.length_a   1.000
_cell.length_b   1.000
_cell.length_c   1.000
_cell.angle_alpha   90.00
_cell.angle_beta   90.00
_cell.angle_gamma   90.00
#
_symmetry.space_group_name_H-M   'P 1'
#
loop_
_entity.id
_entity.type
_entity.pdbx_description
1 polymer ?
#
loop_
_entity_poly.entity_id
_entity_poly.type
_entity_poly.pdbx_seq_one_letter_code
_entity_poly.pdbx_strand_id
1 'polypeptide(L)'
;MKKITLIAIVVFSFTTVLYSQTPDYQLVAKNFGPLELIGNYINFDIYLVHTDTTSFEYAAGEYYLNFQTAVANGGVLSYLIDDDGSINLPPNLRPRNPRILDNNDGTSRLMLSMNMLPGSGNGFVIPQNPVGIKLMRMLLFTSAPQGMLIRIDFPDIHMVDLRLSWRESPSTPSTNILSYIGGSAVNVTNPSRHSIDSSGLRVYPVELTSFSHSVTDNTVLLEWTTASEINNSGFEVLKNNPVWSIGARSDL
;
A
#
# COMPACT_ATOMS: atom_id res chain seq x y z
N MET A 1 11.90 35.76 -77.23
CA MET A 1 12.54 34.88 -76.23
C MET A 1 11.61 34.75 -75.02
N LYS A 2 10.98 33.59 -74.82
CA LYS A 2 10.08 33.34 -73.68
C LYS A 2 10.92 33.07 -72.44
N LYS A 3 10.78 33.90 -71.40
CA LYS A 3 11.40 33.67 -70.08
C LYS A 3 10.61 32.56 -69.38
N ILE A 4 11.24 31.40 -69.20
CA ILE A 4 10.71 30.31 -68.38
C ILE A 4 11.15 30.60 -66.95
N THR A 5 10.21 30.98 -66.09
CA THR A 5 10.45 31.17 -64.66
C THR A 5 10.43 29.80 -63.99
N LEU A 6 11.58 29.33 -63.53
CA LEU A 6 11.73 28.10 -62.76
C LEU A 6 11.27 28.37 -61.32
N ILE A 7 10.13 27.82 -60.90
CA ILE A 7 9.67 27.87 -59.52
C ILE A 7 10.37 26.73 -58.76
N ALA A 8 11.30 27.07 -57.88
CA ALA A 8 11.92 26.13 -56.96
C ALA A 8 10.93 25.81 -55.83
N ILE A 9 10.39 24.59 -55.81
CA ILE A 9 9.59 24.08 -54.70
C ILE A 9 10.56 23.59 -53.62
N VAL A 10 10.70 24.36 -52.54
CA VAL A 10 11.44 23.94 -51.35
C VAL A 10 10.51 23.07 -50.49
N VAL A 11 10.73 21.77 -50.50
CA VAL A 11 10.04 20.82 -49.62
C VAL A 11 10.76 20.82 -48.27
N PHE A 12 10.20 21.51 -47.28
CA PHE A 12 10.63 21.40 -45.88
C PHE A 12 10.11 20.07 -45.31
N SER A 13 10.98 19.06 -45.25
CA SER A 13 10.72 17.86 -44.44
C SER A 13 10.89 18.23 -42.96
N PHE A 14 9.78 18.47 -42.26
CA PHE A 14 9.79 18.56 -40.80
C PHE A 14 10.03 17.16 -40.23
N THR A 15 11.25 16.87 -39.80
CA THR A 15 11.51 15.72 -38.93
C THR A 15 10.97 16.07 -37.55
N THR A 16 9.86 15.43 -37.15
CA THR A 16 9.41 15.50 -35.76
C THR A 16 10.47 14.84 -34.89
N VAL A 17 11.21 15.64 -34.13
CA VAL A 17 12.08 15.13 -33.07
C VAL A 17 11.14 14.62 -31.97
N LEU A 18 10.96 13.30 -31.91
CA LEU A 18 10.30 12.66 -30.78
C LEU A 18 11.26 12.71 -29.60
N TYR A 19 11.06 13.65 -28.68
CA TYR A 19 11.75 13.63 -27.39
C TYR A 19 11.30 12.40 -26.62
N SER A 20 12.26 11.71 -25.97
CA SER A 20 11.91 10.62 -25.06
C SER A 20 11.16 11.20 -23.86
N GLN A 21 9.98 10.68 -23.58
CA GLN A 21 9.08 11.19 -22.55
C GLN A 21 9.27 10.39 -21.25
N THR A 22 9.15 11.09 -20.12
CA THR A 22 9.16 10.46 -18.79
C THR A 22 7.78 9.86 -18.51
N PRO A 23 7.69 8.57 -18.15
CA PRO A 23 6.42 7.96 -17.81
C PRO A 23 5.84 8.48 -16.49
N ASP A 24 4.54 8.68 -16.49
CA ASP A 24 3.74 9.05 -15.31
C ASP A 24 3.11 7.81 -14.67
N TYR A 25 3.03 7.81 -13.34
CA TYR A 25 2.53 6.68 -12.57
C TYR A 25 1.93 7.11 -11.24
N GLN A 26 1.37 6.13 -10.52
CA GLN A 26 1.07 6.21 -9.09
C GLN A 26 1.75 5.05 -8.37
N LEU A 27 2.41 5.34 -7.24
CA LEU A 27 2.98 4.36 -6.34
C LEU A 27 2.10 4.29 -5.08
N VAL A 28 1.58 3.10 -4.78
CA VAL A 28 0.57 2.94 -3.73
C VAL A 28 0.94 1.78 -2.82
N ALA A 29 1.05 2.03 -1.52
CA ALA A 29 0.99 0.96 -0.52
C ALA A 29 -0.49 0.71 -0.16
N LYS A 30 -0.98 -0.51 -0.35
CA LYS A 30 -2.40 -0.89 -0.15
C LYS A 30 -2.55 -2.34 0.29
N ASN A 31 -3.79 -2.81 0.46
CA ASN A 31 -4.11 -4.18 0.86
C ASN A 31 -3.47 -4.56 2.21
N PHE A 32 -3.63 -3.71 3.22
CA PHE A 32 -3.14 -4.00 4.55
C PHE A 32 -3.91 -5.16 5.22
N GLY A 33 -3.20 -6.04 5.94
CA GLY A 33 -3.79 -7.13 6.75
C GLY A 33 -2.75 -7.89 7.57
N PRO A 34 -3.10 -8.97 8.30
CA PRO A 34 -4.45 -9.33 8.69
C PRO A 34 -5.05 -8.29 9.65
N LEU A 35 -6.37 -8.19 9.64
CA LEU A 35 -7.20 -7.35 10.50
C LEU A 35 -7.39 -7.93 11.91
N GLU A 36 -6.58 -8.91 12.31
CA GLU A 36 -6.72 -9.58 13.60
C GLU A 36 -6.25 -8.66 14.73
N LEU A 37 -7.09 -8.50 15.76
CA LEU A 37 -6.82 -7.64 16.93
C LEU A 37 -5.53 -8.00 17.68
N ILE A 38 -5.01 -9.22 17.48
CA ILE A 38 -3.79 -9.75 18.09
C ILE A 38 -2.97 -10.46 17.01
N GLY A 39 -2.35 -9.69 16.13
CA GLY A 39 -1.40 -10.17 15.14
C GLY A 39 0.04 -9.83 15.54
N ASN A 40 0.96 -10.79 15.39
CA ASN A 40 2.39 -10.51 15.50
C ASN A 40 2.97 -9.92 14.21
N TYR A 41 2.12 -9.66 13.22
CA TYR A 41 2.54 -9.13 11.93
C TYR A 41 1.46 -8.29 11.24
N ILE A 42 1.93 -7.43 10.36
CA ILE A 42 1.15 -6.70 9.36
C ILE A 42 1.80 -6.93 8.01
N ASN A 43 0.97 -7.14 7.00
CA ASN A 43 1.34 -7.20 5.61
C ASN A 43 0.65 -6.08 4.83
N PHE A 44 1.28 -5.69 3.73
CA PHE A 44 0.70 -4.80 2.72
C PHE A 44 1.43 -4.99 1.40
N ASP A 45 0.79 -4.59 0.32
CA ASP A 45 1.33 -4.67 -1.03
C ASP A 45 1.81 -3.30 -1.50
N ILE A 46 2.91 -3.28 -2.27
CA ILE A 46 3.32 -2.10 -3.04
C ILE A 46 2.88 -2.30 -4.49
N TYR A 47 2.07 -1.39 -4.98
CA TYR A 47 1.58 -1.35 -6.35
C TYR A 47 2.15 -0.16 -7.11
N LEU A 48 2.34 -0.36 -8.42
CA LEU A 48 2.67 0.71 -9.35
C LEU A 48 1.66 0.71 -10.50
N VAL A 49 1.00 1.84 -10.67
CA VAL A 49 -0.06 2.08 -11.66
C VAL A 49 0.51 3.00 -12.73
N HIS A 50 0.64 2.54 -13.96
CA HIS A 50 1.09 3.37 -15.08
C HIS A 50 -0.10 4.14 -15.66
N THR A 51 -0.03 5.47 -15.63
CA THR A 51 -1.20 6.34 -15.81
C THR A 51 -1.27 7.06 -17.15
N ASP A 52 -0.18 7.11 -17.92
CA ASP A 52 -0.16 7.75 -19.23
C ASP A 52 0.02 6.74 -20.37
N THR A 53 0.27 7.25 -21.57
CA THR A 53 0.44 6.44 -22.80
C THR A 53 1.89 6.26 -23.20
N THR A 54 2.85 6.75 -22.41
CA THR A 54 4.27 6.63 -22.72
C THR A 54 4.74 5.20 -22.43
N SER A 55 5.89 4.78 -22.96
CA SER A 55 6.41 3.46 -22.61
C SER A 55 7.09 3.53 -21.25
N PHE A 56 6.61 2.74 -20.28
CA PHE A 56 7.26 2.62 -18.97
C PHE A 56 8.05 1.31 -18.89
N GLU A 57 9.32 1.36 -19.27
CA GLU A 57 10.28 0.26 -19.05
C GLU A 57 10.91 0.40 -17.66
N TYR A 58 10.35 -0.28 -16.66
CA TYR A 58 10.85 -0.29 -15.28
C TYR A 58 12.24 -0.92 -15.20
N ALA A 59 13.19 -0.14 -14.71
CA ALA A 59 14.58 -0.57 -14.56
C ALA A 59 14.85 -1.11 -13.15
N ALA A 60 14.42 -0.38 -12.12
CA ALA A 60 14.58 -0.76 -10.71
C ALA A 60 13.81 0.16 -9.77
N GLY A 61 13.74 -0.20 -8.50
CA GLY A 61 13.22 0.68 -7.46
C GLY A 61 13.84 0.41 -6.10
N GLU A 62 14.01 1.49 -5.35
CA GLU A 62 14.41 1.50 -3.95
C GLU A 62 13.25 2.07 -3.14
N TYR A 63 12.87 1.42 -2.05
CA TYR A 63 11.65 1.77 -1.32
C TYR A 63 11.97 2.06 0.14
N TYR A 64 11.52 3.23 0.59
CA TYR A 64 11.74 3.70 1.95
C TYR A 64 10.42 4.20 2.52
N LEU A 65 9.96 3.56 3.60
CA LEU A 65 8.75 3.98 4.30
C LEU A 65 9.10 4.24 5.77
N ASN A 66 8.73 5.42 6.27
CA ASN A 66 8.75 5.70 7.70
C ASN A 66 7.49 5.13 8.35
N PHE A 67 7.58 4.75 9.61
CA PHE A 67 6.44 4.31 10.43
C PHE A 67 6.74 4.56 11.91
N GLN A 68 5.72 4.51 12.75
CA GLN A 68 5.86 4.72 14.19
C GLN A 68 6.51 3.50 14.87
N THR A 69 7.63 3.67 15.58
CA THR A 69 8.34 2.55 16.23
C THR A 69 7.51 1.84 17.29
N ALA A 70 6.61 2.58 17.95
CA ALA A 70 5.79 2.06 19.05
C ALA A 70 4.86 0.90 18.65
N VAL A 71 4.63 0.66 17.35
CA VAL A 71 3.92 -0.54 16.87
C VAL A 71 4.63 -1.85 17.27
N ALA A 72 5.92 -1.78 17.61
CA ALA A 72 6.70 -2.91 18.11
C ALA A 72 6.17 -3.47 19.44
N ASN A 73 5.46 -2.68 20.24
CA ASN A 73 4.92 -3.09 21.54
C ASN A 73 5.98 -3.68 22.50
N GLY A 74 7.17 -3.06 22.53
CA GLY A 74 8.30 -3.57 23.32
C GLY A 74 9.00 -4.82 22.76
N GLY A 75 8.53 -5.36 21.63
CA GLY A 75 9.20 -6.41 20.89
C GLY A 75 10.28 -5.88 19.93
N VAL A 76 10.98 -6.82 19.28
CA VAL A 76 11.91 -6.53 18.19
C VAL A 76 11.15 -6.61 16.88
N LEU A 77 11.27 -5.56 16.05
CA LEU A 77 10.68 -5.57 14.72
C LEU A 77 11.57 -6.31 13.73
N SER A 78 10.94 -7.10 12.86
CA SER A 78 11.59 -7.76 11.73
C SER A 78 10.74 -7.57 10.49
N TYR A 79 11.34 -7.58 9.30
CA TYR A 79 10.53 -7.51 8.09
C TYR A 79 11.13 -8.31 6.94
N LEU A 80 10.27 -8.80 6.05
CA LEU A 80 10.64 -9.54 4.84
C LEU A 80 9.73 -9.19 3.65
N ILE A 81 10.16 -9.64 2.47
CA ILE A 81 9.31 -9.68 1.28
C ILE A 81 8.69 -11.07 1.21
N ASP A 82 7.37 -11.13 1.15
CA ASP A 82 6.61 -12.37 1.00
C ASP A 82 6.27 -12.59 -0.47
N ASP A 83 6.79 -13.67 -1.04
CA ASP A 83 6.47 -14.08 -2.39
C ASP A 83 5.30 -15.08 -2.36
N ASP A 84 4.10 -14.53 -2.27
CA ASP A 84 2.83 -15.29 -2.32
C ASP A 84 2.47 -15.78 -3.73
N GLY A 85 3.39 -15.67 -4.69
CA GLY A 85 3.19 -16.02 -6.10
C GLY A 85 2.39 -14.98 -6.90
N SER A 86 1.95 -13.88 -6.29
CA SER A 86 1.18 -12.82 -6.97
C SER A 86 2.03 -11.60 -7.39
N ILE A 87 3.35 -11.61 -7.10
CA ILE A 87 4.27 -10.55 -7.50
C ILE A 87 4.47 -10.57 -9.02
N ASN A 88 4.15 -9.46 -9.69
CA ASN A 88 4.25 -9.35 -11.14
C ASN A 88 5.68 -9.11 -11.65
N LEU A 89 6.56 -8.54 -10.83
CA LEU A 89 7.95 -8.29 -11.24
C LEU A 89 8.73 -9.62 -11.38
N PRO A 90 9.58 -9.75 -12.43
CA PRO A 90 10.57 -10.82 -12.52
C PRO A 90 11.54 -10.81 -11.33
N PRO A 91 12.02 -11.96 -10.83
CA PRO A 91 12.87 -12.04 -9.64
C PRO A 91 14.11 -11.14 -9.67
N ASN A 92 14.73 -10.95 -10.83
CA ASN A 92 15.90 -10.08 -11.01
C ASN A 92 15.59 -8.58 -10.88
N LEU A 93 14.32 -8.17 -10.93
CA LEU A 93 13.87 -6.78 -10.78
C LEU A 93 13.15 -6.51 -9.46
N ARG A 94 12.85 -7.56 -8.68
CA ARG A 94 12.25 -7.41 -7.35
C ARG A 94 13.27 -6.76 -6.40
N PRO A 95 12.87 -5.77 -5.60
CA PRO A 95 13.74 -5.20 -4.57
C PRO A 95 14.19 -6.27 -3.57
N ARG A 96 15.26 -5.98 -2.83
CA ARG A 96 15.94 -6.92 -1.94
C ARG A 96 16.43 -6.26 -0.67
N ASN A 97 17.08 -7.05 0.18
CA ASN A 97 17.76 -6.63 1.40
C ASN A 97 16.83 -5.93 2.41
N PRO A 98 15.81 -6.63 2.91
CA PRO A 98 14.88 -6.05 3.84
C PRO A 98 15.56 -5.64 5.16
N ARG A 99 15.56 -4.34 5.50
CA ARG A 99 16.16 -3.80 6.73
C ARG A 99 15.36 -2.70 7.44
N ILE A 100 15.16 -2.84 8.75
CA ILE A 100 14.62 -1.77 9.61
C ILE A 100 15.76 -0.90 10.12
N LEU A 101 15.55 0.40 10.21
CA LEU A 101 16.45 1.30 10.93
C LEU A 101 15.64 2.29 11.78
N ASP A 102 16.04 2.48 13.03
CA ASP A 102 15.39 3.44 13.93
C ASP A 102 15.95 4.85 13.70
N ASN A 103 15.06 5.86 13.63
CA ASN A 103 15.43 7.24 13.39
C ASN A 103 15.72 8.03 14.68
N ASN A 104 15.68 7.38 15.86
CA ASN A 104 15.87 7.98 17.20
C ASN A 104 14.88 9.09 17.58
N ASP A 105 13.77 9.23 16.84
CA ASP A 105 12.71 10.23 17.05
C ASP A 105 11.35 9.57 17.36
N GLY A 106 11.36 8.28 17.71
CA GLY A 106 10.16 7.47 17.87
C GLY A 106 9.57 6.93 16.56
N THR A 107 10.23 7.18 15.44
CA THR A 107 9.94 6.54 14.15
C THR A 107 11.06 5.59 13.71
N SER A 108 10.69 4.62 12.90
CA SER A 108 11.60 3.70 12.24
C SER A 108 11.34 3.75 10.74
N ARG A 109 12.24 3.18 9.94
CA ARG A 109 12.10 3.09 8.49
C ARG A 109 12.30 1.68 7.97
N LEU A 110 11.43 1.27 7.05
CA LEU A 110 11.58 0.09 6.23
C LEU A 110 12.43 0.46 5.01
N MET A 111 13.46 -0.33 4.70
CA MET A 111 14.41 -0.03 3.62
C MET A 111 14.58 -1.20 2.68
N LEU A 112 14.18 -1.06 1.41
CA LEU A 112 14.45 -2.02 0.35
C LEU A 112 15.40 -1.44 -0.68
N SER A 113 16.43 -2.21 -1.01
CA SER A 113 17.42 -1.86 -2.02
C SER A 113 17.04 -2.41 -3.40
N MET A 114 17.40 -1.68 -4.45
CA MET A 114 17.29 -2.19 -5.81
C MET A 114 18.26 -3.36 -6.08
N ASN A 115 17.93 -4.14 -7.11
CA ASN A 115 18.88 -5.02 -7.76
C ASN A 115 19.81 -4.24 -8.69
N MET A 116 20.81 -4.95 -9.23
CA MET A 116 21.63 -4.42 -10.32
C MET A 116 20.73 -4.14 -11.52
N LEU A 117 20.94 -3.00 -12.19
CA LEU A 117 20.16 -2.61 -13.35
C LEU A 117 20.36 -3.63 -14.50
N PRO A 118 19.29 -4.10 -15.16
CA PRO A 118 19.36 -5.18 -16.15
C PRO A 118 19.93 -4.76 -17.52
N GLY A 119 20.16 -3.46 -17.73
CA GLY A 119 20.45 -2.86 -19.04
C GLY A 119 19.15 -2.50 -19.79
N SER A 120 19.23 -1.50 -20.66
CA SER A 120 18.05 -1.07 -21.46
C SER A 120 17.60 -2.17 -22.41
N GLY A 121 16.28 -2.31 -22.57
CA GLY A 121 15.63 -3.39 -23.32
C GLY A 121 15.40 -4.65 -22.47
N ASN A 122 15.97 -4.73 -21.27
CA ASN A 122 15.81 -5.85 -20.34
C ASN A 122 15.02 -5.48 -19.08
N GLY A 123 14.50 -4.25 -19.00
CA GLY A 123 13.57 -3.86 -17.95
C GLY A 123 12.20 -4.52 -18.12
N PHE A 124 11.35 -4.36 -17.12
CA PHE A 124 9.97 -4.85 -17.18
C PHE A 124 9.05 -3.76 -17.72
N VAL A 125 8.35 -4.02 -18.82
CA VAL A 125 7.39 -3.05 -19.36
C VAL A 125 6.14 -3.04 -18.49
N ILE A 126 5.90 -1.94 -17.79
CA ILE A 126 4.71 -1.75 -16.96
C ILE A 126 3.52 -1.51 -17.89
N PRO A 127 2.52 -2.41 -17.92
CA PRO A 127 1.35 -2.19 -18.75
C PRO A 127 0.55 -0.99 -18.22
N GLN A 128 -0.03 -0.21 -19.13
CA GLN A 128 -1.04 0.79 -18.76
C GLN A 128 -2.28 0.05 -18.25
N ASN A 129 -2.40 -0.06 -16.93
CA ASN A 129 -3.43 -0.84 -16.26
C ASN A 129 -3.97 -0.02 -15.07
N PRO A 130 -5.27 0.33 -15.04
CA PRO A 130 -5.88 1.06 -13.93
C PRO A 130 -5.72 0.41 -12.56
N VAL A 131 -5.61 -0.93 -12.51
CA VAL A 131 -5.42 -1.68 -11.25
C VAL A 131 -3.97 -1.60 -10.74
N GLY A 132 -3.04 -1.31 -11.65
CA GLY A 132 -1.60 -1.39 -11.44
C GLY A 132 -1.07 -2.82 -11.43
N ILE A 133 0.23 -2.94 -11.24
CA ILE A 133 0.91 -4.21 -10.98
C ILE A 133 1.40 -4.25 -9.54
N LYS A 134 1.41 -5.45 -8.94
CA LYS A 134 2.00 -5.69 -7.63
C LYS A 134 3.49 -5.87 -7.76
N LEU A 135 4.25 -4.96 -7.17
CA LEU A 135 5.72 -5.02 -7.16
C LEU A 135 6.26 -5.95 -6.08
N MET A 136 5.61 -5.97 -4.91
CA MET A 136 5.93 -6.87 -3.80
C MET A 136 4.82 -6.89 -2.74
N ARG A 137 4.86 -7.89 -1.87
CA ARG A 137 4.20 -7.88 -0.57
C ARG A 137 5.24 -7.74 0.53
N MET A 138 5.01 -6.82 1.47
CA MET A 138 5.83 -6.57 2.64
C MET A 138 5.18 -7.20 3.85
N LEU A 139 5.95 -7.90 4.69
CA LEU A 139 5.52 -8.38 6.01
C LEU A 139 6.42 -7.76 7.07
N LEU A 140 5.82 -7.06 8.02
CA LEU A 140 6.44 -6.50 9.21
C LEU A 140 5.95 -7.29 10.43
N PHE A 141 6.87 -7.77 11.25
CA PHE A 141 6.62 -8.58 12.44
C PHE A 141 7.08 -7.87 13.70
N THR A 142 6.50 -8.25 14.83
CA THR A 142 7.07 -8.02 16.16
C THR A 142 7.30 -9.33 16.88
N SER A 143 8.32 -9.38 17.73
CA SER A 143 8.54 -10.46 18.68
C SER A 143 7.76 -10.29 20.01
N ALA A 144 6.96 -9.22 20.15
CA ALA A 144 6.20 -8.97 21.36
C ALA A 144 5.15 -10.09 21.61
N PRO A 145 5.05 -10.66 22.83
CA PRO A 145 4.06 -11.70 23.13
C PRO A 145 2.61 -11.24 22.95
N GLN A 146 2.36 -9.94 23.16
CA GLN A 146 1.04 -9.32 23.01
C GLN A 146 0.75 -8.84 21.58
N GLY A 147 1.63 -9.13 20.62
CA GLY A 147 1.50 -8.68 19.23
C GLY A 147 1.76 -7.18 19.03
N MET A 148 1.53 -6.73 17.80
CA MET A 148 1.75 -5.34 17.40
C MET A 148 0.64 -4.43 17.95
N LEU A 149 0.98 -3.21 18.35
CA LEU A 149 -0.01 -2.16 18.64
C LEU A 149 -0.29 -1.41 17.34
N ILE A 150 -1.36 -1.74 16.63
CA ILE A 150 -1.78 -1.00 15.43
C ILE A 150 -3.16 -0.42 15.67
N ARG A 151 -3.31 0.91 15.60
CA ARG A 151 -4.59 1.59 15.75
C ARG A 151 -5.48 1.25 14.58
N ILE A 152 -6.51 0.52 14.94
CA ILE A 152 -7.68 0.23 14.15
C ILE A 152 -8.78 1.02 14.86
N ASP A 153 -9.43 1.97 14.18
CA ASP A 153 -10.26 3.03 14.77
C ASP A 153 -11.31 2.57 15.81
N PHE A 154 -10.89 2.35 17.06
CA PHE A 154 -11.71 2.26 18.26
C PHE A 154 -11.22 3.31 19.26
N PRO A 155 -12.10 4.14 19.83
CA PRO A 155 -11.70 5.21 20.75
C PRO A 155 -11.13 4.70 22.09
N ASP A 156 -11.39 3.45 22.47
CA ASP A 156 -11.20 2.98 23.86
C ASP A 156 -10.09 1.94 24.07
N ILE A 157 -9.26 1.66 23.05
CA ILE A 157 -8.12 0.74 23.17
C ILE A 157 -6.81 1.52 22.96
N HIS A 158 -5.82 1.30 23.82
CA HIS A 158 -4.47 1.84 23.72
C HIS A 158 -3.73 1.30 22.46
N MET A 159 -4.08 1.82 21.29
CA MET A 159 -3.47 1.43 20.02
C MET A 159 -2.66 2.57 19.40
N VAL A 160 -1.60 2.23 18.65
CA VAL A 160 -0.66 3.17 18.03
C VAL A 160 -0.94 3.26 16.53
N ASP A 161 -1.16 4.47 16.01
CA ASP A 161 -1.23 4.69 14.56
C ASP A 161 0.09 4.29 13.89
N LEU A 162 0.04 3.41 12.88
CA LEU A 162 1.22 2.96 12.14
C LEU A 162 1.97 4.15 11.53
N ARG A 163 1.26 5.25 11.20
CA ARG A 163 1.83 6.47 10.59
C ARG A 163 2.80 6.16 9.45
N LEU A 164 2.40 5.19 8.61
CA LEU A 164 3.19 4.83 7.46
C LEU A 164 3.26 6.05 6.53
N SER A 165 4.45 6.38 6.05
CA SER A 165 4.64 7.43 5.07
C SER A 165 5.77 7.07 4.13
N TRP A 166 5.62 7.35 2.84
CA TRP A 166 6.76 7.27 1.94
C TRP A 166 7.83 8.30 2.34
N ARG A 167 9.10 7.90 2.23
CA ARG A 167 10.22 8.79 2.50
C ARG A 167 10.68 9.42 1.21
N GLU A 168 10.48 10.72 1.11
CA GLU A 168 10.71 11.50 -0.09
C GLU A 168 11.93 12.42 0.06
N SER A 169 12.58 12.68 -1.07
CA SER A 169 13.73 13.58 -1.24
C SER A 169 13.43 14.99 -0.69
N PRO A 170 14.42 15.72 -0.11
CA PRO A 170 15.87 15.59 -0.33
C PRO A 170 16.66 14.72 0.65
N SER A 171 16.07 14.21 1.73
CA SER A 171 16.87 13.43 2.70
C SER A 171 17.18 12.04 2.15
N THR A 172 18.47 11.70 2.03
CA THR A 172 18.91 10.35 1.67
C THR A 172 18.97 9.45 2.90
N PRO A 173 18.54 8.20 2.81
CA PRO A 173 17.92 7.55 1.64
C PRO A 173 16.44 7.96 1.44
N SER A 174 15.95 7.87 0.19
CA SER A 174 14.56 8.17 -0.20
C SER A 174 14.07 7.19 -1.26
N THR A 175 12.76 7.04 -1.40
CA THR A 175 12.14 6.14 -2.39
C THR A 175 12.52 6.60 -3.79
N ASN A 176 13.01 5.68 -4.61
CA ASN A 176 13.44 5.93 -5.97
C ASN A 176 12.80 4.94 -6.94
N ILE A 177 12.26 5.43 -8.04
CA ILE A 177 11.79 4.64 -9.18
C ILE A 177 12.66 4.97 -10.39
N LEU A 178 13.26 3.96 -11.01
CA LEU A 178 14.08 4.09 -12.19
C LEU A 178 13.37 3.49 -13.41
N SER A 179 13.38 4.24 -14.51
CA SER A 179 12.87 3.80 -15.82
C SER A 179 13.97 3.96 -16.88
N TYR A 180 13.96 3.12 -17.90
CA TYR A 180 14.76 3.38 -19.10
C TYR A 180 14.07 4.43 -19.98
N ILE A 181 14.79 5.52 -20.27
CA ILE A 181 14.36 6.63 -21.14
C ILE A 181 15.50 6.89 -22.13
N GLY A 182 15.24 6.76 -23.43
CA GLY A 182 16.26 6.91 -24.46
C GLY A 182 17.48 6.00 -24.29
N GLY A 183 17.30 4.81 -23.71
CA GLY A 183 18.38 3.84 -23.46
C GLY A 183 19.13 4.02 -22.14
N SER A 184 18.86 5.08 -21.38
CA SER A 184 19.51 5.37 -20.09
C SER A 184 18.57 5.12 -18.93
N ALA A 185 19.07 4.57 -17.81
CA ALA A 185 18.30 4.48 -16.58
C ALA A 185 18.19 5.88 -15.95
N VAL A 186 16.97 6.38 -15.85
CA VAL A 186 16.65 7.72 -15.32
C VAL A 186 15.78 7.54 -14.08
N ASN A 187 16.08 8.31 -13.03
CA ASN A 187 15.22 8.40 -11.85
C ASN A 187 13.97 9.22 -12.23
N VAL A 188 12.81 8.56 -12.22
CA VAL A 188 11.50 9.14 -12.56
C VAL A 188 10.64 9.39 -11.32
N THR A 189 11.25 9.43 -10.14
CA THR A 189 10.54 9.59 -8.86
C THR A 189 9.74 10.89 -8.83
N ASN A 190 8.46 10.77 -8.50
CA ASN A 190 7.59 11.91 -8.27
C ASN A 190 6.82 11.72 -6.94
N PRO A 191 7.27 12.35 -5.84
CA PRO A 191 6.64 12.25 -4.53
C PRO A 191 5.14 12.55 -4.52
N SER A 192 4.66 13.43 -5.40
CA SER A 192 3.24 13.79 -5.50
C SER A 192 2.35 12.64 -6.02
N ARG A 193 2.97 11.59 -6.55
CA ARG A 193 2.32 10.37 -7.06
C ARG A 193 2.37 9.20 -6.07
N HIS A 194 2.98 9.40 -4.90
CA HIS A 194 3.10 8.37 -3.88
C HIS A 194 1.96 8.50 -2.87
N SER A 195 1.32 7.39 -2.54
CA SER A 195 0.19 7.37 -1.61
C SER A 195 0.12 6.09 -0.79
N ILE A 196 -0.64 6.16 0.29
CA ILE A 196 -0.90 5.02 1.18
C ILE A 196 -2.40 4.90 1.29
N ASP A 197 -2.93 3.76 0.85
CA ASP A 197 -4.32 3.39 1.03
C ASP A 197 -4.44 2.53 2.30
N SER A 198 -4.67 3.22 3.42
CA SER A 198 -4.87 2.61 4.73
C SER A 198 -6.31 2.14 4.98
N SER A 199 -7.16 2.05 3.95
CA SER A 199 -8.53 1.55 4.11
C SER A 199 -8.58 0.15 4.73
N GLY A 200 -7.61 -0.71 4.39
CA GLY A 200 -7.44 -2.03 4.98
C GLY A 200 -6.90 -2.04 6.43
N LEU A 201 -6.62 -0.89 7.05
CA LEU A 201 -6.31 -0.79 8.48
C LEU A 201 -7.54 -0.44 9.33
N ARG A 202 -8.70 -0.23 8.69
CA ARG A 202 -9.95 0.08 9.37
C ARG A 202 -10.70 -1.23 9.61
N VAL A 203 -10.89 -1.60 10.87
CA VAL A 203 -11.90 -2.59 11.27
C VAL A 203 -13.15 -1.79 11.55
N TYR A 204 -14.22 -2.16 10.86
CA TYR A 204 -15.53 -1.64 11.15
C TYR A 204 -16.06 -2.31 12.43
N PRO A 205 -16.86 -1.61 13.24
CA PRO A 205 -17.59 -2.23 14.34
C PRO A 205 -18.34 -3.48 13.87
N VAL A 206 -18.63 -4.41 14.78
CA VAL A 206 -19.47 -5.57 14.45
C VAL A 206 -20.77 -5.10 13.81
N GLU A 207 -21.04 -5.61 12.61
CA GLU A 207 -22.30 -5.38 11.91
C GLU A 207 -23.19 -6.61 12.12
N LEU A 208 -24.39 -6.41 12.65
CA LEU A 208 -25.39 -7.47 12.79
C LEU A 208 -26.06 -7.72 11.44
N THR A 209 -26.04 -8.96 10.96
CA THR A 209 -26.82 -9.38 9.78
C THR A 209 -28.21 -9.88 10.17
N SER A 210 -28.36 -10.41 11.38
CA SER A 210 -29.66 -10.79 11.94
C SER A 210 -29.69 -10.65 13.46
N PHE A 211 -30.88 -10.37 13.99
CA PHE A 211 -31.19 -10.47 15.41
C PHE A 211 -32.65 -10.93 15.55
N SER A 212 -32.86 -12.06 16.22
CA SER A 212 -34.16 -12.59 16.59
C SER A 212 -34.21 -12.94 18.06
N HIS A 213 -35.43 -12.93 18.61
CA HIS A 213 -35.65 -13.36 19.99
C HIS A 213 -36.96 -14.15 20.09
N SER A 214 -37.02 -15.06 21.06
CA SER A 214 -38.26 -15.74 21.44
C SER A 214 -38.34 -15.91 22.96
N VAL A 215 -39.58 -16.00 23.47
CA VAL A 215 -39.86 -16.20 24.89
C VAL A 215 -40.68 -17.47 25.05
N THR A 216 -40.15 -18.47 25.75
CA THR A 216 -40.83 -19.74 26.03
C THR A 216 -40.57 -20.12 27.48
N ASP A 217 -41.62 -20.44 28.24
CA ASP A 217 -41.52 -20.91 29.64
C ASP A 217 -40.57 -20.06 30.50
N ASN A 218 -40.77 -18.74 30.47
CA ASN A 218 -39.96 -17.77 31.23
C ASN A 218 -38.47 -17.72 30.82
N THR A 219 -38.10 -18.36 29.72
CA THR A 219 -36.78 -18.34 29.10
C THR A 219 -36.78 -17.41 27.88
N VAL A 220 -35.73 -16.60 27.74
CA VAL A 220 -35.52 -15.75 26.57
C VAL A 220 -34.40 -16.35 25.74
N LEU A 221 -34.70 -16.75 24.51
CA LEU A 221 -33.70 -17.13 23.51
C LEU A 221 -33.39 -15.90 22.65
N LEU A 222 -32.12 -15.58 22.52
CA LEU A 222 -31.62 -14.52 21.65
C LEU A 222 -30.71 -15.18 20.62
N GLU A 223 -30.99 -14.93 19.35
CA GLU A 223 -30.20 -15.43 18.24
C GLU A 223 -29.76 -14.23 17.41
N TRP A 224 -28.49 -14.21 17.03
CA TRP A 224 -27.97 -13.19 16.14
C TRP A 224 -26.92 -13.77 15.23
N THR A 225 -26.70 -13.09 14.11
CA THR A 225 -25.63 -13.38 13.18
C THR A 225 -24.92 -12.07 12.89
N THR A 226 -23.60 -12.09 12.79
CA THR A 226 -22.80 -10.92 12.41
C THR A 226 -22.27 -11.06 10.98
N ALA A 227 -22.00 -9.94 10.31
CA ALA A 227 -21.35 -9.91 9.00
C ALA A 227 -19.84 -10.18 9.13
N SER A 228 -19.26 -9.82 10.28
CA SER A 228 -17.88 -10.11 10.67
C SER A 228 -17.82 -10.40 12.17
N GLU A 229 -16.99 -11.34 12.60
CA GLU A 229 -16.87 -11.75 14.01
C GLU A 229 -15.69 -11.10 14.73
N ILE A 230 -14.99 -10.18 14.08
CA ILE A 230 -13.67 -9.72 14.57
C ILE A 230 -13.78 -8.92 15.87
N ASN A 231 -14.94 -8.31 16.18
CA ASN A 231 -15.08 -7.52 17.40
C ASN A 231 -16.51 -7.53 18.00
N ASN A 232 -16.86 -8.55 18.77
CA ASN A 232 -18.10 -8.57 19.57
C ASN A 232 -17.94 -7.90 20.96
N SER A 233 -16.76 -7.38 21.28
CA SER A 233 -16.50 -6.71 22.55
C SER A 233 -17.10 -5.29 22.51
N GLY A 234 -18.13 -5.03 23.32
CA GLY A 234 -18.76 -3.71 23.44
C GLY A 234 -20.24 -3.64 23.07
N PHE A 235 -20.87 -4.76 22.73
CA PHE A 235 -22.31 -4.85 22.58
C PHE A 235 -22.95 -5.49 23.82
N GLU A 236 -24.07 -4.93 24.26
CA GLU A 236 -24.88 -5.48 25.33
C GLU A 236 -26.31 -5.75 24.87
N VAL A 237 -26.93 -6.72 25.51
CA VAL A 237 -28.35 -7.01 25.34
C VAL A 237 -29.13 -6.01 26.19
N LEU A 238 -29.87 -5.13 25.53
CA LEU A 238 -30.74 -4.16 26.17
C LEU A 238 -32.17 -4.70 26.22
N LYS A 239 -32.80 -4.56 27.38
CA LYS A 239 -34.23 -4.86 27.59
C LYS A 239 -35.01 -3.57 27.77
N ASN A 240 -35.68 -3.12 26.72
CA ASN A 240 -36.61 -1.99 26.77
C ASN A 240 -38.04 -2.51 26.70
N ASN A 241 -38.59 -2.87 27.86
CA ASN A 241 -39.91 -3.50 28.01
C ASN A 241 -40.97 -2.87 27.06
N PRO A 242 -41.54 -3.62 26.08
CA PRO A 242 -41.50 -5.07 25.88
C PRO A 242 -40.48 -5.59 24.85
N VAL A 243 -39.60 -4.74 24.32
CA VAL A 243 -38.68 -5.03 23.20
C VAL A 243 -37.26 -5.35 23.68
N TRP A 244 -36.68 -6.41 23.14
CA TRP A 244 -35.25 -6.68 23.25
C TRP A 244 -34.50 -6.06 22.07
N SER A 245 -33.35 -5.45 22.34
CA SER A 245 -32.49 -4.86 21.32
C SER A 245 -31.02 -5.08 21.67
N ILE A 246 -30.14 -5.11 20.68
CA ILE A 246 -28.69 -5.00 20.91
C ILE A 246 -28.31 -3.52 20.75
N GLY A 247 -27.52 -3.01 21.69
CA GLY A 247 -26.97 -1.66 21.63
C GLY A 247 -25.48 -1.66 21.92
N ALA A 248 -24.80 -0.59 21.50
CA ALA A 248 -23.46 -0.28 22.00
C ALA A 248 -23.56 0.01 23.51
N ARG A 249 -22.60 -0.48 24.27
CA ARG A 249 -22.53 -0.29 25.72
C ARG A 249 -22.56 1.21 26.05
N SER A 250 -23.46 1.65 26.93
CA SER A 250 -23.66 3.09 27.21
C SER A 250 -22.68 3.69 28.23
N ASP A 251 -21.78 2.90 28.79
CA ASP A 251 -20.81 3.27 29.84
C ASP A 251 -19.36 3.44 29.32
N LEU A 252 -19.20 3.59 28.00
CA LEU A 252 -17.97 3.99 27.32
C LEU A 252 -18.07 5.42 26.80
#